data_AF-A0A356DC50-F1
#
_entry.id   AF-A0A356DC50-F1
#
_cell.length_a   1.000
_cell.length_b   1.000
_cell.length_c   1.000
_cell.angle_alpha   90.00
_cell.angle_beta   90.00
_cell.angle_gamma   90.00
#
_symmetry.space_group_name_H-M   'P 1'
#
loop_
_entity.id
_entity.type
_entity.pdbx_description
1 polymer ?
#
loop_
_entity_poly.entity_id
_entity_poly.type
_entity_poly.pdbx_seq_one_letter_code
_entity_poly.pdbx_strand_id
1 'polypeptide(L)' 'MCSETNKKTGNIIELKINNATVCYLRTDGSVAADYLSFIAKTIEVLMLDRNSLELEANAFGKTIQHGYSAFSTIKDPKGL' A
#
# COMPACT_ATOMS: atom_id res chain seq x y z
N MET A 1 -2.43 4.60 -41.50
CA MET A 1 -2.87 3.87 -40.28
C MET A 1 -1.64 3.32 -39.60
N CYS A 2 -1.51 3.61 -38.31
CA CYS A 2 -0.74 2.94 -37.25
C CYS A 2 -0.53 4.01 -36.16
N SER A 3 -1.56 4.22 -35.33
CA SER A 3 -1.33 4.93 -34.07
C SER A 3 -0.51 3.99 -33.20
N GLU A 4 0.75 4.33 -32.93
CA GLU A 4 1.50 3.68 -31.88
C GLU A 4 0.69 3.80 -30.58
N THR A 5 0.12 2.70 -30.13
CA THR A 5 -0.43 2.61 -28.79
C THR A 5 0.77 2.68 -27.86
N ASN A 6 1.09 3.90 -27.44
CA ASN A 6 2.02 4.17 -26.37
C ASN A 6 1.38 3.55 -25.10
N LYS A 7 1.62 2.26 -24.92
CA LYS A 7 1.05 1.45 -23.85
C LYS A 7 1.67 2.03 -22.59
N LYS A 8 0.96 2.94 -21.92
CA LYS A 8 1.34 3.45 -20.60
C LYS A 8 1.55 2.23 -19.73
N THR A 9 2.80 1.83 -19.56
CA THR A 9 3.18 0.75 -18.66
C THR A 9 2.85 1.27 -17.27
N GLY A 10 1.78 0.73 -16.68
CA GLY A 10 1.44 1.04 -15.31
C GLY A 10 2.63 0.76 -14.39
N ASN A 11 2.73 1.49 -13.30
CA ASN A 11 3.66 1.20 -12.22
C ASN A 11 3.18 -0.03 -11.44
N ILE A 12 4.05 -0.56 -10.60
CA ILE A 12 3.67 -1.57 -9.60
C ILE A 12 3.80 -0.92 -8.24
N ILE A 13 2.72 -0.93 -7.47
CA ILE A 13 2.72 -0.60 -6.05
C ILE A 13 2.89 -1.91 -5.29
N GLU A 14 3.88 -2.00 -4.42
CA GLU A 14 4.23 -3.24 -3.73
C GLU A 14 4.46 -2.94 -2.23
N LEU A 15 3.80 -3.72 -1.36
CA LEU A 15 4.13 -3.75 0.06
C LEU A 15 5.07 -4.92 0.32
N LYS A 16 6.21 -4.63 0.94
CA LYS A 16 7.16 -5.63 1.45
C LYS A 16 7.27 -5.56 2.95
N ILE A 17 7.33 -6.72 3.58
CA ILE A 17 7.71 -6.88 4.98
C ILE A 17 8.92 -7.80 5.02
N ASN A 18 10.01 -7.36 5.65
CA ASN A 18 11.26 -8.12 5.69
C ASN A 18 11.71 -8.60 4.30
N ASN A 19 11.63 -7.71 3.30
CA ASN A 19 11.89 -7.96 1.88
C ASN A 19 10.96 -8.97 1.16
N ALA A 20 9.98 -9.57 1.85
CA ALA A 20 8.98 -10.44 1.23
C ALA A 20 7.77 -9.62 0.76
N THR A 21 7.37 -9.82 -0.50
CA THR A 21 6.19 -9.18 -1.07
C THR A 21 4.92 -9.80 -0.50
N VAL A 22 4.10 -8.98 0.17
CA VAL A 22 2.85 -9.44 0.81
C VAL A 22 1.61 -9.03 0.01
N CYS A 23 1.67 -7.91 -0.71
CA CYS A 23 0.60 -7.43 -1.60
C CYS A 23 1.21 -6.58 -2.72
N TYR A 24 0.64 -6.66 -3.92
CA TYR A 24 0.99 -5.75 -5.02
C TYR A 24 -0.24 -5.35 -5.85
N LEU A 25 -0.17 -4.18 -6.48
CA LEU A 25 -1.15 -3.67 -7.43
C LEU A 25 -0.40 -3.22 -8.69
N ARG A 26 -0.79 -3.76 -9.84
CA ARG A 26 -0.39 -3.21 -11.14
C ARG A 26 -1.31 -2.05 -11.47
N THR A 27 -0.74 -0.88 -11.76
CA THR A 27 -1.54 0.34 -11.99
C THR A 27 -2.05 0.47 -13.43
N ASP A 28 -1.73 -0.48 -14.32
CA ASP A 28 -2.22 -0.46 -15.69
C ASP A 28 -3.70 -0.83 -15.75
N GLY A 29 -4.53 0.14 -16.13
CA GLY A 29 -5.98 -0.03 -16.21
C GLY A 29 -6.72 0.01 -14.87
N SER A 30 -6.04 0.25 -13.76
CA SER A 30 -6.65 0.27 -12.43
C SER A 30 -7.47 1.54 -12.21
N VAL A 31 -8.62 1.35 -11.57
CA VAL A 31 -9.53 2.42 -11.17
C VAL A 31 -9.51 2.59 -9.65
N ALA A 32 -10.16 3.63 -9.14
CA ALA A 32 -10.22 3.94 -7.71
C ALA A 32 -10.61 2.72 -6.84
N ALA A 33 -11.52 1.87 -7.33
CA ALA A 33 -11.93 0.65 -6.63
C ALA A 33 -10.78 -0.35 -6.43
N ASP A 34 -9.85 -0.47 -7.39
CA ASP A 34 -8.70 -1.37 -7.28
C ASP A 34 -7.72 -0.87 -6.22
N TYR A 35 -7.50 0.45 -6.14
CA TYR A 35 -6.66 1.04 -5.10
C TYR A 35 -7.26 0.84 -3.71
N LEU A 36 -8.57 1.07 -3.55
CA LEU A 36 -9.27 0.82 -2.28
C LEU A 36 -9.23 -0.67 -1.90
N SER A 37 -9.43 -1.56 -2.87
CA SER A 37 -9.37 -3.00 -2.65
C SER A 37 -7.96 -3.47 -2.28
N PHE A 38 -6.93 -2.90 -2.91
CA PHE A 38 -5.53 -3.15 -2.55
C PHE A 38 -5.24 -2.74 -1.10
N ILE A 39 -5.71 -1.57 -0.66
CA ILE A 39 -5.54 -1.12 0.73
C ILE A 39 -6.27 -2.06 1.69
N ALA A 40 -7.52 -2.42 1.40
CA ALA A 40 -8.29 -3.34 2.23
C ALA A 40 -7.61 -4.71 2.35
N LYS A 41 -7.16 -5.28 1.22
CA LYS A 41 -6.47 -6.58 1.18
C LYS A 41 -5.13 -6.53 1.91
N THR A 42 -4.41 -5.42 1.78
CA THR A 42 -3.17 -5.19 2.51
C THR A 42 -3.41 -5.26 4.02
N ILE A 43 -4.41 -4.54 4.54
CA ILE A 43 -4.76 -4.59 5.97
C ILE A 43 -5.14 -6.00 6.40
N GLU A 44 -5.95 -6.71 5.62
CA GLU A 44 -6.34 -8.10 5.89
C GLU A 44 -5.13 -9.02 6.04
N VAL A 45 -4.20 -8.98 5.09
CA VAL A 45 -2.98 -9.81 5.09
C VAL A 45 -2.09 -9.50 6.30
N LEU A 46 -1.92 -8.22 6.64
CA LEU A 46 -1.15 -7.83 7.83
C LEU A 46 -1.77 -8.34 9.12
N MET A 47 -3.10 -8.31 9.22
CA MET A 47 -3.81 -8.76 10.43
C MET A 47 -3.74 -10.28 10.63
N LEU A 48 -3.45 -11.07 9.59
CA LEU A 48 -3.19 -12.51 9.74
C LEU A 48 -1.92 -12.78 10.56
N ASP A 49 -0.92 -11.89 10.50
CA ASP A 49 0.34 -12.01 11.23
C ASP A 49 0.47 -10.97 12.36
N ARG A 50 -0.66 -10.57 12.94
CA ARG A 50 -0.75 -9.51 13.94
C ARG A 50 0.20 -9.68 15.12
N ASN A 51 0.40 -10.92 15.59
CA ASN A 51 1.25 -11.19 16.75
C ASN A 51 2.73 -10.92 16.45
N SER A 52 3.20 -11.32 15.26
CA SER A 52 4.56 -11.03 14.80
C SER A 52 4.77 -9.52 14.64
N LEU A 53 3.81 -8.82 14.06
CA LEU A 53 3.85 -7.36 13.91
C LEU A 53 3.86 -6.62 15.25
N GLU A 54 3.12 -7.11 16.25
CA GLU A 54 3.15 -6.53 17.61
C GLU A 54 4.49 -6.80 18.30
N LEU A 55 5.10 -7.98 18.10
CA LEU A 55 6.45 -8.27 18.60
C LEU A 55 7.50 -7.36 17.96
N GLU A 56 7.43 -7.15 16.64
CA GLU A 56 8.29 -6.21 15.93
C GLU A 56 8.12 -4.79 16.48
N ALA A 57 6.87 -4.31 16.59
CA ALA A 57 6.59 -2.98 17.14
C ALA A 57 7.16 -2.83 18.57
N ASN A 58 6.93 -3.81 19.43
CA ASN A 58 7.41 -3.81 20.81
C ASN A 58 8.95 -3.78 20.89
N ALA A 59 9.66 -4.44 19.98
CA ALA A 59 11.12 -4.37 19.91
C ALA A 59 11.65 -2.95 19.67
N PHE A 60 10.83 -2.07 19.07
CA PHE A 60 11.12 -0.66 18.87
C PHE A 60 10.42 0.26 19.92
N GLY A 61 9.89 -0.30 21.00
CA GLY A 61 9.16 0.46 22.03
C GLY A 61 7.84 1.06 21.54
N LYS A 62 7.24 0.46 20.51
CA LYS A 62 5.98 0.87 19.87
C LYS A 62 4.91 -0.20 20.06
N THR A 63 3.66 0.13 19.74
CA THR A 63 2.55 -0.82 19.68
C THR A 63 1.79 -0.61 18.37
N ILE A 64 1.19 -1.65 17.78
CA ILE A 64 0.32 -1.48 16.61
C ILE A 64 -0.91 -0.61 16.92
N GLN A 65 -1.26 -0.44 18.21
CA GLN A 65 -2.22 0.58 18.66
C GLN A 65 -1.58 1.97 18.70
N HIS A 66 -1.05 2.45 17.58
CA HIS A 66 -0.69 3.87 17.47
C HIS A 66 -1.91 4.68 17.03
N GLY A 67 -2.27 5.70 17.81
CA GLY A 67 -3.09 6.80 17.29
C GLY A 67 -2.40 7.40 16.06
N TYR A 68 -3.19 7.78 15.06
CA TYR A 68 -2.85 8.09 13.65
C TYR A 68 -1.74 9.15 13.37
N SER A 69 -0.78 9.41 14.25
CA SER A 69 0.26 10.42 14.09
C SER A 69 1.26 10.13 12.96
N ALA A 70 1.36 8.89 12.49
CA ALA A 70 2.23 8.52 11.36
C ALA A 70 1.64 8.90 9.99
N PHE A 71 0.35 9.22 9.92
CA PHE A 71 -0.35 9.52 8.67
C PHE A 71 -0.76 10.98 8.63
N SER A 72 0.12 11.85 8.13
CA SER A 72 -0.28 13.19 7.73
C SER A 72 -0.96 13.13 6.38
N THR A 73 -2.21 13.59 6.29
CA THR A 73 -2.87 13.80 5.00
C THR A 73 -2.07 14.83 4.20
N ILE A 74 -1.63 14.49 2.99
CA ILE A 74 -1.15 15.52 2.07
C ILE A 74 -2.37 16.35 1.71
N LYS A 75 -2.47 17.56 2.27
CA LYS A 75 -3.43 18.56 1.84
C LYS A 75 -3.04 18.94 0.41
N ASP A 76 -3.84 18.46 -0.54
CA ASP A 76 -3.74 18.72 -1.97
C ASP A 76 -2.60 17.97 -2.72
N PRO A 77 -2.90 16.82 -3.36
CA PRO A 77 -1.94 16.11 -4.20
C PRO A 77 -1.67 16.80 -5.55
N LYS A 78 -2.33 17.92 -5.88
CA LYS A 78 -2.13 18.67 -7.14
C LYS A 78 -1.64 20.10 -6.96
N GLY A 79 -1.70 20.68 -5.78
CA GLY A 79 -1.32 22.09 -5.56
C GLY A 79 -2.06 23.04 -6.51
N LEU A 80 -3.36 22.83 -6.75
CA LEU A 80 -4.19 23.58 -7.70
C LEU A 80 -5.47 24.10 -7.06
#